data_AF-A0A8C6IFW9-F1
#
_entry.id   AF-A0A8C6IFW9-F1
#
_cell.length_a   1.000
_cell.length_b   1.000
_cell.length_c   1.000
_cell.angle_alpha   90.00
_cell.angle_beta   90.00
_cell.angle_gamma   90.00
#
_symmetry.space_group_name_H-M   'P 1'
#
loop_
_entity.id
_entity.type
_entity.pdbx_description
1 polymer ?
#
loop_
_entity_poly.entity_id
_entity_poly.type
_entity_poly.pdbx_seq_one_letter_code
_entity_poly.pdbx_strand_id
1 'polypeptide(L)'
;MANYEFSQVSGDRPGCRLSRKAQIGLGVGLLVLIALVVGIVVILLRPRSLLVWTGEATTKHFSDIFLGRCLIYTQILRPEMRDQNCREILSTFKGAFVSKNPCNITREDYAPLVKLVTQTIPCNKTLFWSKSKHLAHQYTWIQGKMFTLEDTLLGYIADDLRWCGDPSTSDMNYVSCPHWSENCPNNPITMFWKVISQKFAEDACGVVQVMLNGSLREPFYKNSTFGSVEVFSLDPNKVHKLQAWVMHDIEGASSNACSSSSLNELKMIVQKRNMIFACVDNYRPARFLQCVKNPEHPSCRLNT
;
A
#
# COMPACT_ATOMS: atom_id res chain seq x y z
N MET A 1 44.50 -65.62 -76.35
CA MET A 1 44.78 -64.19 -76.60
C MET A 1 43.57 -63.42 -76.11
N ALA A 2 43.77 -62.46 -75.20
CA ALA A 2 42.76 -61.67 -74.44
C ALA A 2 41.91 -62.51 -73.45
N ASN A 3 42.21 -62.66 -72.15
CA ASN A 3 42.49 -61.75 -71.02
C ASN A 3 41.32 -60.83 -70.60
N TYR A 4 40.77 -61.15 -69.42
CA TYR A 4 40.36 -60.24 -68.32
C TYR A 4 39.09 -59.37 -68.55
N GLU A 5 38.18 -59.08 -67.60
CA GLU A 5 38.13 -59.26 -66.14
C GLU A 5 36.69 -59.00 -65.67
N PHE A 6 36.29 -59.63 -64.56
CA PHE A 6 35.09 -59.26 -63.80
C PHE A 6 35.31 -57.89 -63.13
N SER A 7 34.46 -56.90 -63.41
CA SER A 7 34.45 -55.67 -62.60
C SER A 7 33.74 -55.90 -61.27
N GLN A 8 34.51 -55.87 -60.18
CA GLN A 8 34.02 -55.77 -58.82
C GLN A 8 33.25 -54.45 -58.62
N VAL A 9 32.04 -54.57 -58.08
CA VAL A 9 31.34 -53.47 -57.41
C VAL A 9 32.10 -53.17 -56.12
N SER A 10 32.93 -52.13 -56.14
CA SER A 10 33.53 -51.57 -54.92
C SER A 10 32.73 -50.36 -54.50
N GLY A 11 31.96 -50.52 -53.42
CA GLY A 11 31.38 -49.40 -52.71
C GLY A 11 32.48 -48.64 -52.00
N ASP A 12 32.65 -47.38 -52.36
CA ASP A 12 33.28 -46.38 -51.49
C ASP A 12 32.61 -45.03 -51.74
N ARG A 13 31.68 -44.66 -50.86
CA ARG A 13 31.25 -43.26 -50.74
C ARG A 13 32.47 -42.47 -50.27
N PRO A 14 32.86 -41.37 -50.92
CA PRO A 14 33.93 -40.53 -50.39
C PRO A 14 33.43 -39.90 -49.09
N GLY A 15 33.78 -40.52 -47.97
CA GLY A 15 33.68 -39.87 -46.67
C GLY A 15 34.55 -38.63 -46.73
N CYS A 16 33.93 -37.44 -46.69
CA CYS A 16 34.61 -36.17 -46.51
C CYS A 16 35.50 -36.27 -45.26
N ARG A 17 36.77 -36.64 -45.42
CA ARG A 17 37.78 -36.49 -44.38
C ARG A 17 38.03 -34.99 -44.26
N LEU A 18 37.24 -34.34 -43.41
CA LEU A 18 37.50 -32.99 -42.93
C LEU A 18 38.98 -32.91 -42.54
N SER A 19 39.70 -31.98 -43.18
CA SER A 19 41.11 -31.72 -42.87
C SER A 19 41.29 -31.59 -41.36
N ARG A 20 42.40 -32.09 -40.80
CA ARG A 20 42.71 -32.00 -39.36
C ARG A 20 42.52 -30.58 -38.83
N LYS A 21 42.78 -29.56 -39.66
CA LYS A 21 42.53 -28.13 -39.35
C LYS A 21 41.03 -27.79 -39.22
N ALA A 22 40.17 -28.36 -40.06
CA ALA A 22 38.72 -28.17 -40.02
C ALA A 22 38.08 -28.92 -38.83
N GLN A 23 38.58 -30.10 -38.47
CA GLN A 23 38.16 -30.81 -37.26
C GLN A 23 38.56 -30.03 -35.98
N ILE A 24 39.76 -29.46 -35.95
CA ILE A 24 40.21 -28.59 -34.85
C ILE A 24 39.35 -27.32 -34.80
N GLY A 25 39.07 -26.68 -35.94
CA GLY A 25 38.20 -25.50 -36.02
C GLY A 25 36.78 -25.74 -35.52
N LEU A 26 36.17 -26.87 -35.90
CA LEU A 26 34.85 -27.31 -35.40
C LEU A 26 34.87 -27.58 -33.89
N GLY A 27 35.92 -28.26 -33.38
CA GLY A 27 36.07 -28.54 -31.95
C GLY A 27 36.24 -27.27 -31.12
N VAL A 28 37.07 -26.33 -31.57
CA VAL A 28 37.26 -25.04 -30.91
C VAL A 28 35.98 -24.20 -30.97
N GLY A 29 35.28 -24.18 -32.11
CA GLY A 29 34.00 -23.49 -32.25
C GLY A 29 32.92 -24.03 -31.30
N LEU A 30 32.83 -25.36 -31.16
CA LEU A 30 31.90 -26.00 -30.24
C LEU A 30 32.24 -25.68 -28.78
N LEU A 31 33.53 -25.68 -28.40
CA LEU A 31 33.96 -25.31 -27.05
C LEU A 31 33.64 -23.86 -26.71
N VAL A 32 33.82 -22.93 -27.66
CA VAL A 32 33.45 -21.52 -27.48
C VAL A 32 31.94 -21.37 -27.31
N LEU A 33 31.13 -22.09 -28.08
CA LEU A 33 29.68 -22.10 -27.93
C LEU A 33 29.24 -22.65 -26.57
N ILE A 34 29.84 -23.76 -26.12
CA ILE A 34 29.55 -24.32 -24.79
C ILE A 34 29.95 -23.32 -23.70
N ALA A 35 31.11 -22.68 -23.80
CA ALA A 35 31.55 -21.67 -22.83
C ALA A 35 30.62 -20.45 -22.79
N LEU A 36 30.11 -20.00 -23.95
CA LEU A 36 29.11 -18.93 -24.03
C LEU A 36 27.79 -19.34 -23.38
N VAL A 37 27.28 -20.55 -23.67
CA VAL A 37 26.04 -21.06 -23.06
C VAL A 37 26.21 -21.21 -21.55
N VAL A 38 27.32 -21.80 -21.08
CA VAL A 38 27.63 -21.91 -19.66
C VAL A 38 27.75 -20.53 -19.02
N GLY A 39 28.41 -19.57 -19.69
CA GLY A 39 28.51 -18.19 -19.22
C GLY A 39 27.14 -17.52 -19.06
N ILE A 40 26.25 -17.67 -20.05
CA ILE A 40 24.88 -17.16 -20.00
C ILE A 40 24.08 -17.82 -18.87
N VAL A 41 24.15 -19.15 -18.75
CA VAL A 41 23.48 -19.90 -17.69
C VAL A 41 23.97 -19.47 -16.31
N VAL A 42 25.29 -19.29 -16.13
CA VAL A 42 25.87 -18.79 -14.88
C VAL A 42 25.40 -17.36 -14.59
N ILE A 43 25.35 -16.47 -15.59
CA ILE A 43 24.84 -15.10 -15.41
C ILE A 43 23.34 -15.09 -15.03
N LEU A 44 22.53 -15.95 -15.65
CA LEU A 44 21.10 -16.08 -15.36
C LEU A 44 20.83 -16.72 -14.00
N LEU A 45 21.66 -17.67 -13.57
CA LEU A 45 21.54 -18.40 -12.31
C LEU A 45 22.26 -17.72 -11.13
N ARG A 46 22.97 -16.60 -11.35
CA ARG A 46 23.56 -15.84 -10.24
C ARG A 46 22.41 -15.36 -9.34
N PRO A 47 22.42 -15.68 -8.04
CA PRO A 47 21.45 -15.13 -7.12
C PRO A 47 21.60 -13.62 -7.12
N ARG A 48 20.61 -12.92 -7.66
CA ARG A 48 20.55 -11.47 -7.57
C ARG A 48 20.29 -11.14 -6.11
N SER A 49 21.22 -10.43 -5.49
CA SER A 49 21.06 -9.97 -4.11
C SER A 49 19.90 -8.99 -4.06
N LEU A 50 18.97 -9.19 -3.12
CA LEU A 50 17.92 -8.24 -2.83
C LEU A 50 18.52 -6.90 -2.40
N LEU A 51 17.84 -5.82 -2.75
CA LEU A 51 18.14 -4.48 -2.25
C LEU A 51 17.91 -4.45 -0.73
N VAL A 52 18.82 -3.78 -0.02
CA VAL A 52 18.77 -3.59 1.43
C VAL A 52 18.45 -2.13 1.73
N TRP A 53 17.55 -1.92 2.67
CA TRP A 53 16.95 -0.63 3.03
C TRP A 53 17.03 -0.41 4.55
N THR A 54 16.78 0.82 5.01
CA THR A 54 16.83 1.16 6.44
C THR A 54 15.50 0.94 7.16
N GLY A 55 14.39 0.78 6.44
CA GLY A 55 13.09 0.49 7.02
C GLY A 55 12.85 -1.00 7.27
N GLU A 56 11.87 -1.28 8.12
CA GLU A 56 11.46 -2.64 8.44
C GLU A 56 11.03 -3.44 7.20
N ALA A 57 11.29 -4.74 7.25
CA ALA A 57 10.91 -5.68 6.22
C ALA A 57 9.39 -5.78 6.00
N THR A 58 9.02 -6.42 4.90
CA THR A 58 7.65 -6.88 4.67
C THR A 58 7.15 -7.71 5.87
N THR A 59 5.90 -7.49 6.30
CA THR A 59 5.27 -8.24 7.39
C THR A 59 5.30 -9.74 7.09
N LYS A 60 5.78 -10.55 8.04
CA LYS A 60 5.81 -12.02 7.90
C LYS A 60 4.39 -12.55 7.63
N HIS A 61 4.28 -13.55 6.76
CA HIS A 61 2.99 -14.14 6.34
C HIS A 61 2.02 -13.12 5.70
N PHE A 62 2.55 -12.10 5.01
CA PHE A 62 1.75 -11.02 4.42
C PHE A 62 0.55 -11.53 3.63
N SER A 63 0.76 -12.50 2.73
CA SER A 63 -0.31 -13.02 1.87
C SER A 63 -1.39 -13.76 2.66
N ASP A 64 -1.03 -14.48 3.72
CA ASP A 64 -1.97 -15.20 4.57
C ASP A 64 -2.81 -14.23 5.41
N ILE A 65 -2.16 -13.23 6.01
CA ILE A 65 -2.84 -12.16 6.77
C ILE A 65 -3.78 -11.38 5.85
N PHE A 66 -3.34 -11.05 4.64
CA PHE A 66 -4.14 -10.35 3.64
C PHE A 66 -5.41 -11.13 3.30
N LEU A 67 -5.27 -12.41 2.93
CA LEU A 67 -6.40 -13.26 2.58
C LEU A 67 -7.33 -13.47 3.77
N GLY A 68 -6.78 -13.71 4.96
CA GLY A 68 -7.56 -13.85 6.18
C GLY A 68 -8.41 -12.61 6.47
N ARG A 69 -7.81 -11.42 6.41
CA ARG A 69 -8.53 -10.15 6.61
C ARG A 69 -9.57 -9.90 5.54
N CYS A 70 -9.25 -10.17 4.27
CA CYS A 70 -10.20 -10.00 3.17
C CYS A 70 -11.43 -10.91 3.36
N LEU A 71 -11.22 -12.18 3.74
CA LEU A 71 -12.30 -13.12 4.00
C LEU A 71 -13.12 -12.73 5.24
N ILE A 72 -12.49 -12.31 6.33
CA ILE A 72 -13.20 -11.81 7.52
C ILE A 72 -14.08 -10.62 7.13
N TYR A 73 -13.53 -9.66 6.40
CA TYR A 73 -14.25 -8.46 6.02
C TYR A 73 -15.45 -8.78 5.11
N THR A 74 -15.23 -9.53 4.04
CA THR A 74 -16.25 -9.82 3.02
C THR A 74 -17.30 -10.82 3.48
N GLN A 75 -16.92 -11.81 4.29
CA GLN A 75 -17.83 -12.89 4.67
C GLN A 75 -18.57 -12.61 6.00
N ILE A 76 -17.89 -11.93 6.94
CA ILE A 76 -18.39 -11.73 8.31
C ILE A 76 -18.81 -10.28 8.56
N LEU A 77 -17.92 -9.30 8.31
CA LEU A 77 -18.17 -7.90 8.71
C LEU A 77 -19.09 -7.13 7.75
N ARG A 78 -18.98 -7.43 6.44
CA ARG A 78 -19.75 -6.80 5.35
C ARG A 78 -20.25 -7.86 4.37
N PRO A 79 -21.26 -8.66 4.76
CA PRO A 79 -21.88 -9.68 3.90
C PRO A 79 -22.32 -9.19 2.51
N GLU A 80 -22.60 -7.90 2.35
CA GLU A 80 -22.90 -7.26 1.08
C GLU A 80 -21.71 -7.27 0.09
N MET A 81 -20.50 -7.57 0.54
CA MET A 81 -19.29 -7.68 -0.27
C MET A 81 -18.81 -9.13 -0.47
N ARG A 82 -19.66 -10.13 -0.22
CA ARG A 82 -19.30 -11.56 -0.29
C ARG A 82 -18.76 -12.03 -1.63
N ASP A 83 -19.19 -11.40 -2.72
CA ASP A 83 -18.80 -11.76 -4.09
C ASP A 83 -17.40 -11.27 -4.48
N GLN A 84 -16.73 -10.49 -3.61
CA GLN A 84 -15.38 -10.00 -3.84
C GLN A 84 -14.36 -11.15 -3.87
N ASN A 85 -13.56 -11.22 -4.93
CA ASN A 85 -12.54 -12.26 -5.09
C ASN A 85 -11.24 -11.89 -4.36
N CYS A 86 -11.09 -12.33 -3.12
CA CYS A 86 -9.91 -12.04 -2.30
C CYS A 86 -8.57 -12.44 -2.93
N ARG A 87 -8.53 -13.51 -3.75
CA ARG A 87 -7.29 -13.92 -4.44
C ARG A 87 -6.94 -12.96 -5.57
N GLU A 88 -7.94 -12.52 -6.33
CA GLU A 88 -7.76 -11.51 -7.38
C GLU A 88 -7.33 -10.17 -6.78
N ILE A 89 -7.96 -9.74 -5.68
CA ILE A 89 -7.58 -8.53 -4.95
C ILE A 89 -6.12 -8.62 -4.48
N LEU A 90 -5.70 -9.75 -3.89
CA LEU A 90 -4.29 -9.96 -3.48
C LEU A 90 -3.34 -9.89 -4.68
N SER A 91 -3.68 -10.57 -5.79
CA SER A 91 -2.83 -10.58 -6.98
C SER A 91 -2.67 -9.19 -7.59
N THR A 92 -3.76 -8.41 -7.65
CA THR A 92 -3.80 -7.03 -8.14
C THR A 92 -3.02 -6.10 -7.21
N PHE A 93 -3.16 -6.28 -5.90
CA PHE A 93 -2.40 -5.56 -4.88
C PHE A 93 -0.90 -5.80 -5.04
N LYS A 94 -0.46 -7.06 -5.16
CA LYS A 94 0.95 -7.41 -5.37
C LYS A 94 1.50 -6.86 -6.69
N GLY A 95 0.70 -6.89 -7.75
CA GLY A 95 1.08 -6.37 -9.07
C GLY A 95 1.45 -4.87 -9.07
N ALA A 96 1.03 -4.12 -8.07
CA ALA A 96 1.41 -2.72 -7.91
C ALA A 96 2.89 -2.52 -7.60
N PHE A 97 3.56 -3.46 -6.89
CA PHE A 97 4.91 -3.21 -6.35
C PHE A 97 5.91 -4.36 -6.51
N VAL A 98 5.46 -5.58 -6.74
CA VAL A 98 6.35 -6.74 -6.96
C VAL A 98 7.10 -6.58 -8.28
N SER A 99 8.36 -7.03 -8.32
CA SER A 99 9.25 -6.89 -9.49
C SER A 99 9.49 -5.43 -9.93
N LYS A 100 9.28 -4.47 -9.02
CA LYS A 100 9.53 -3.05 -9.26
C LYS A 100 10.53 -2.51 -8.25
N ASN A 101 11.20 -1.41 -8.62
CA ASN A 101 11.99 -0.65 -7.67
C ASN A 101 11.04 -0.02 -6.63
N PRO A 102 11.18 -0.31 -5.33
CA PRO A 102 10.27 0.16 -4.29
C PRO A 102 10.42 1.67 -4.00
N CYS A 103 11.24 2.42 -4.73
CA CYS A 103 11.25 3.88 -4.70
C CYS A 103 10.62 4.55 -5.93
N ASN A 104 10.17 3.77 -6.91
CA ASN A 104 9.59 4.25 -8.16
C ASN A 104 8.11 3.84 -8.31
N ILE A 105 7.37 3.74 -7.21
CA ILE A 105 5.95 3.38 -7.24
C ILE A 105 5.12 4.64 -7.50
N THR A 106 4.14 4.52 -8.41
CA THR A 106 3.27 5.62 -8.80
C THR A 106 1.80 5.35 -8.48
N ARG A 107 0.92 6.32 -8.74
CA ARG A 107 -0.53 6.16 -8.54
C ARG A 107 -1.12 5.14 -9.51
N GLU A 108 -0.59 5.14 -10.74
CA GLU A 108 -1.01 4.25 -11.83
C GLU A 108 -0.79 2.78 -11.47
N ASP A 109 0.24 2.48 -10.68
CA ASP A 109 0.52 1.13 -10.20
C ASP A 109 -0.61 0.56 -9.33
N TYR A 110 -1.26 1.38 -8.50
CA TYR A 110 -2.38 0.98 -7.63
C TYR A 110 -3.76 1.26 -8.25
N ALA A 111 -3.84 1.98 -9.36
CA ALA A 111 -5.11 2.29 -10.01
C ALA A 111 -5.96 1.04 -10.36
N PRO A 112 -5.38 -0.10 -10.82
CA PRO A 112 -6.16 -1.33 -11.03
C PRO A 112 -6.82 -1.84 -9.75
N LEU A 113 -6.13 -1.78 -8.60
CA LEU A 113 -6.67 -2.23 -7.31
C LEU A 113 -7.87 -1.39 -6.88
N VAL A 114 -7.77 -0.06 -7.01
CA VAL A 114 -8.87 0.86 -6.66
C VAL A 114 -10.08 0.66 -7.57
N LYS A 115 -9.86 0.35 -8.86
CA LYS A 115 -10.96 0.05 -9.79
C LYS A 115 -11.63 -1.29 -9.48
N LEU A 116 -10.84 -2.28 -9.08
CA LEU A 116 -11.34 -3.62 -8.74
C LEU A 116 -12.25 -3.59 -7.51
N VAL A 117 -11.85 -2.85 -6.47
CA VAL A 117 -12.62 -2.78 -5.22
C VAL A 117 -13.43 -1.49 -5.16
N THR A 118 -14.73 -1.62 -5.45
CA THR A 118 -15.70 -0.53 -5.23
C THR A 118 -16.51 -0.81 -3.97
N GLN A 119 -16.52 0.14 -3.04
CA GLN A 119 -17.33 0.08 -1.83
C GLN A 119 -18.05 1.42 -1.64
N THR A 120 -19.36 1.38 -1.45
CA THR A 120 -20.14 2.59 -1.16
C THR A 120 -20.12 2.89 0.33
N ILE A 121 -19.78 4.14 0.68
CA ILE A 121 -19.83 4.63 2.06
C ILE A 121 -21.08 5.50 2.21
N PRO A 122 -21.94 5.25 3.21
CA PRO A 122 -23.13 6.09 3.40
C PRO A 122 -22.75 7.55 3.71
N CYS A 123 -23.52 8.50 3.17
CA CYS A 123 -23.29 9.91 3.46
C CYS A 123 -23.39 10.23 4.95
N ASN A 124 -22.64 11.26 5.38
CA ASN A 124 -22.51 11.69 6.76
C ASN A 124 -21.80 10.70 7.71
N LYS A 125 -21.16 9.65 7.18
CA LYS A 125 -20.54 8.58 7.98
C LYS A 125 -19.01 8.53 7.91
N THR A 126 -18.37 9.40 7.13
CA THR A 126 -16.92 9.39 6.92
C THR A 126 -16.17 10.09 8.07
N LEU A 127 -15.31 9.35 8.77
CA LEU A 127 -14.40 9.86 9.79
C LEU A 127 -12.95 9.79 9.30
N PHE A 128 -12.42 10.92 8.88
CA PHE A 128 -10.97 11.08 8.72
C PHE A 128 -10.28 11.17 10.08
N TRP A 129 -8.98 10.94 10.10
CA TRP A 129 -8.17 11.14 11.30
C TRP A 129 -6.75 11.56 10.94
N SER A 130 -6.11 12.33 11.82
CA SER A 130 -4.69 12.67 11.68
C SER A 130 -4.00 12.57 13.03
N LYS A 131 -3.04 11.64 13.12
CA LYS A 131 -2.27 11.33 14.34
C LYS A 131 -3.16 10.95 15.55
N SER A 132 -4.33 10.37 15.28
CA SER A 132 -5.37 9.99 16.25
C SER A 132 -6.01 8.62 15.93
N LYS A 133 -5.32 7.79 15.12
CA LYS A 133 -5.76 6.48 14.62
C LYS A 133 -6.51 5.65 15.66
N HIS A 134 -5.86 5.38 16.79
CA HIS A 134 -6.40 4.49 17.81
C HIS A 134 -7.74 4.98 18.37
N LEU A 135 -7.89 6.27 18.64
CA LEU A 135 -9.15 6.80 19.15
C LEU A 135 -10.24 6.81 18.06
N ALA A 136 -9.87 7.11 16.82
CA ALA A 136 -10.80 7.07 15.69
C ALA A 136 -11.34 5.66 15.47
N HIS A 137 -10.47 4.64 15.45
CA HIS A 137 -10.85 3.23 15.30
C HIS A 137 -11.70 2.72 16.48
N GLN A 138 -11.32 3.06 17.71
CA GLN A 138 -12.14 2.72 18.88
C GLN A 138 -13.55 3.35 18.79
N TYR A 139 -13.62 4.59 18.31
CA TYR A 139 -14.88 5.30 18.15
C TYR A 139 -15.77 4.67 17.07
N THR A 140 -15.24 4.38 15.88
CA THR A 140 -16.03 3.76 14.81
C THR A 140 -16.45 2.34 15.15
N TRP A 141 -15.59 1.56 15.81
CA TRP A 141 -15.93 0.23 16.31
C TRP A 141 -17.12 0.24 17.26
N ILE A 142 -17.13 1.15 18.25
CA ILE A 142 -18.17 1.20 19.28
C ILE A 142 -19.47 1.84 18.76
N GLN A 143 -19.36 2.94 17.99
CA GLN A 143 -20.53 3.59 17.42
C GLN A 143 -21.18 2.72 16.32
N GLY A 144 -20.38 1.94 15.60
CA GLY A 144 -20.78 0.97 14.58
C GLY A 144 -21.41 1.56 13.31
N LYS A 145 -21.44 2.90 13.18
CA LYS A 145 -22.17 3.61 12.12
C LYS A 145 -21.33 4.66 11.38
N MET A 146 -20.05 4.77 11.68
CA MET A 146 -19.10 5.64 11.01
C MET A 146 -17.92 4.81 10.52
N PHE A 147 -17.23 5.31 9.51
CA PHE A 147 -16.17 4.62 8.80
C PHE A 147 -14.93 5.50 8.78
N THR A 148 -13.82 5.03 9.32
CA THR A 148 -12.50 5.50 8.87
C THR A 148 -12.12 4.81 7.57
N LEU A 149 -10.99 5.21 6.98
CA LEU A 149 -10.44 4.52 5.82
C LEU A 149 -10.20 3.03 6.11
N GLU A 150 -9.73 2.71 7.31
CA GLU A 150 -9.45 1.34 7.76
C GLU A 150 -10.71 0.53 8.09
N ASP A 151 -11.88 1.16 8.14
CA ASP A 151 -13.18 0.47 8.19
C ASP A 151 -13.70 0.10 6.78
N THR A 152 -12.94 0.40 5.71
CA THR A 152 -13.21 -0.04 4.33
C THR A 152 -12.39 -1.29 3.97
N LEU A 153 -12.78 -2.04 2.94
CA LEU A 153 -12.13 -3.31 2.59
C LEU A 153 -10.60 -3.17 2.38
N LEU A 154 -10.17 -2.22 1.55
CA LEU A 154 -8.74 -2.04 1.26
C LEU A 154 -7.97 -1.51 2.48
N GLY A 155 -8.55 -0.57 3.23
CA GLY A 155 -7.94 -0.06 4.44
C GLY A 155 -7.80 -1.14 5.52
N TYR A 156 -8.87 -1.89 5.78
CA TYR A 156 -8.91 -2.99 6.76
C TYR A 156 -7.85 -4.06 6.46
N ILE A 157 -7.72 -4.46 5.19
CA ILE A 157 -6.73 -5.46 4.79
C ILE A 157 -5.31 -4.95 5.06
N ALA A 158 -5.01 -3.72 4.66
CA ALA A 158 -3.66 -3.16 4.70
C ALA A 158 -3.24 -2.60 6.06
N ASP A 159 -4.18 -2.45 7.01
CA ASP A 159 -3.93 -1.73 8.26
C ASP A 159 -2.78 -2.32 9.09
N ASP A 160 -1.81 -1.49 9.47
CA ASP A 160 -0.58 -1.89 10.17
C ASP A 160 0.31 -2.94 9.44
N LEU A 161 0.07 -3.20 8.16
CA LEU A 161 0.95 -4.06 7.36
C LEU A 161 2.07 -3.23 6.70
N ARG A 162 3.20 -3.90 6.44
CA ARG A 162 4.34 -3.37 5.68
C ARG A 162 4.65 -4.29 4.52
N TRP A 163 5.00 -3.71 3.37
CA TRP A 163 5.35 -4.45 2.18
C TRP A 163 6.23 -3.64 1.23
N CYS A 164 7.09 -4.35 0.52
CA CYS A 164 7.76 -3.84 -0.66
C CYS A 164 8.19 -5.00 -1.56
N GLY A 165 8.49 -4.68 -2.82
CA GLY A 165 9.03 -5.61 -3.79
C GLY A 165 10.52 -5.38 -3.98
N ASP A 166 11.06 -6.07 -4.97
CA ASP A 166 12.43 -5.87 -5.43
C ASP A 166 12.47 -6.09 -6.95
N PRO A 167 13.21 -5.27 -7.72
CA PRO A 167 13.28 -5.41 -9.17
C PRO A 167 13.94 -6.73 -9.62
N SER A 168 14.62 -7.44 -8.73
CA SER A 168 15.32 -8.70 -9.04
C SER A 168 14.48 -9.96 -8.87
N THR A 169 13.28 -9.88 -8.26
CA THR A 169 12.43 -11.05 -7.97
C THR A 169 10.93 -10.76 -8.16
N SER A 170 10.14 -11.82 -8.35
CA SER A 170 8.67 -11.78 -8.28
C SER A 170 8.12 -12.01 -6.87
N ASP A 171 9.01 -12.06 -5.87
CA ASP A 171 8.65 -12.12 -4.46
C ASP A 171 8.69 -10.75 -3.77
N MET A 172 8.18 -10.72 -2.55
CA MET A 172 8.25 -9.56 -1.67
C MET A 172 9.59 -9.54 -0.94
N ASN A 173 10.08 -8.35 -0.60
CA ASN A 173 11.34 -8.22 0.13
C ASN A 173 11.10 -8.35 1.64
N TYR A 174 11.50 -9.49 2.20
CA TYR A 174 11.44 -9.81 3.63
C TYR A 174 12.74 -9.49 4.39
N VAL A 175 13.73 -8.88 3.72
CA VAL A 175 14.96 -8.41 4.36
C VAL A 175 14.77 -7.01 4.93
N SER A 176 14.22 -6.09 4.13
CA SER A 176 14.01 -4.69 4.51
C SER A 176 13.14 -3.96 3.46
N CYS A 177 12.55 -2.82 3.82
CA CYS A 177 11.82 -1.95 2.88
C CYS A 177 12.23 -0.48 3.01
N PRO A 178 12.03 0.35 1.98
CA PRO A 178 12.41 1.76 2.05
C PRO A 178 11.67 2.50 3.16
N HIS A 179 12.42 3.22 4.02
CA HIS A 179 11.83 4.18 4.94
C HIS A 179 11.51 5.49 4.21
N TRP A 180 10.35 6.09 4.51
CA TRP A 180 9.81 7.22 3.74
C TRP A 180 10.67 8.49 3.85
N SER A 181 11.32 8.73 4.99
CA SER A 181 12.14 9.91 5.24
C SER A 181 13.62 9.71 4.95
N GLU A 182 14.10 8.47 4.94
CA GLU A 182 15.54 8.16 4.82
C GLU A 182 15.92 7.64 3.44
N ASN A 183 14.98 7.00 2.73
CA ASN A 183 15.24 6.43 1.43
C ASN A 183 14.42 7.13 0.36
N CYS A 184 13.09 7.05 0.42
CA CYS A 184 12.24 7.68 -0.60
C CYS A 184 10.80 7.90 -0.12
N PRO A 185 10.22 9.08 -0.40
CA PRO A 185 8.85 9.40 -0.03
C PRO A 185 7.81 8.61 -0.82
N ASN A 186 8.13 8.18 -2.04
CA ASN A 186 7.23 7.46 -2.96
C ASN A 186 7.48 5.94 -2.92
N ASN A 187 7.39 5.35 -1.74
CA ASN A 187 7.47 3.91 -1.55
C ASN A 187 6.08 3.22 -1.69
N PRO A 188 5.99 1.89 -1.83
CA PRO A 188 4.74 1.16 -2.02
C PRO A 188 3.66 1.47 -0.99
N ILE A 189 4.06 1.59 0.29
CA ILE A 189 3.14 1.83 1.40
C ILE A 189 2.61 3.26 1.33
N THR A 190 3.49 4.25 1.22
CA THR A 190 3.09 5.65 1.10
C THR A 190 2.19 5.87 -0.10
N MET A 191 2.51 5.27 -1.25
CA MET A 191 1.73 5.45 -2.47
C MET A 191 0.36 4.77 -2.37
N PHE A 192 0.30 3.57 -1.80
CA PHE A 192 -0.97 2.89 -1.52
C PHE A 192 -1.90 3.78 -0.69
N TRP A 193 -1.42 4.23 0.48
CA TRP A 193 -2.24 5.06 1.37
C TRP A 193 -2.67 6.36 0.70
N LYS A 194 -1.79 7.05 -0.05
CA LYS A 194 -2.18 8.25 -0.82
C LYS A 194 -3.31 7.95 -1.82
N VAL A 195 -3.24 6.85 -2.53
CA VAL A 195 -4.22 6.47 -3.56
C VAL A 195 -5.57 6.13 -2.94
N ILE A 196 -5.60 5.30 -1.89
CA ILE A 196 -6.88 4.93 -1.26
C ILE A 196 -7.46 6.05 -0.39
N SER A 197 -6.63 6.92 0.20
CA SER A 197 -7.08 8.11 0.94
C SER A 197 -7.74 9.12 0.00
N GLN A 198 -7.18 9.31 -1.19
CA GLN A 198 -7.79 10.13 -2.24
C GLN A 198 -9.18 9.57 -2.61
N LYS A 199 -9.26 8.27 -2.92
CA LYS A 199 -10.52 7.63 -3.29
C LYS A 199 -11.58 7.76 -2.18
N PHE A 200 -11.18 7.53 -0.94
CA PHE A 200 -12.06 7.64 0.23
C PHE A 200 -12.62 9.05 0.42
N ALA A 201 -11.81 10.08 0.13
CA ALA A 201 -12.26 11.47 0.15
C ALA A 201 -13.15 11.86 -1.04
N GLU A 202 -12.89 11.32 -2.23
CA GLU A 202 -13.73 11.53 -3.43
C GLU A 202 -15.13 10.90 -3.28
N ASP A 203 -15.23 9.80 -2.53
CA ASP A 203 -16.47 9.08 -2.26
C ASP A 203 -17.25 9.64 -1.06
N ALA A 204 -16.65 10.55 -0.28
CA ALA A 204 -17.31 11.14 0.87
C ALA A 204 -18.44 12.10 0.45
N CYS A 205 -19.51 12.15 1.26
CA CYS A 205 -20.65 13.04 1.03
C CYS A 205 -21.34 13.46 2.34
N GLY A 206 -22.03 14.60 2.29
CA GLY A 206 -22.73 15.19 3.43
C GLY A 206 -21.80 15.93 4.38
N VAL A 207 -21.95 15.66 5.68
CA VAL A 207 -21.05 16.12 6.73
C VAL A 207 -19.93 15.12 6.91
N VAL A 208 -18.69 15.53 6.63
CA VAL A 208 -17.51 14.72 6.92
C VAL A 208 -16.92 15.13 8.27
N GLN A 209 -16.40 14.15 9.01
CA GLN A 209 -15.78 14.39 10.30
C GLN A 209 -14.27 14.15 10.21
N VAL A 210 -13.47 14.88 10.99
CA VAL A 210 -12.05 14.58 11.17
C VAL A 210 -11.69 14.60 12.65
N MET A 211 -11.04 13.55 13.12
CA MET A 211 -10.47 13.50 14.47
C MET A 211 -9.00 13.94 14.44
N LEU A 212 -8.64 14.99 15.17
CA LEU A 212 -7.29 15.54 15.24
C LEU A 212 -6.75 15.44 16.67
N ASN A 213 -5.43 15.30 16.80
CA ASN A 213 -4.78 15.23 18.10
C ASN A 213 -4.35 16.63 18.59
N GLY A 214 -5.11 17.19 19.52
CA GLY A 214 -4.88 18.49 20.18
C GLY A 214 -3.69 18.50 21.16
N SER A 215 -3.21 17.32 21.56
CA SER A 215 -2.03 17.17 22.42
C SER A 215 -0.71 17.26 21.65
N LEU A 216 -0.76 17.47 20.34
CA LEU A 216 0.41 17.78 19.50
C LEU A 216 0.53 19.27 19.23
N ARG A 217 1.76 19.73 18.94
CA ARG A 217 2.05 21.13 18.57
C ARG A 217 1.25 21.62 17.36
N GLU A 218 1.04 20.72 16.40
CA GLU A 218 0.27 20.98 15.18
C GLU A 218 -0.73 19.82 14.96
N PRO A 219 -1.98 19.97 15.47
CA PRO A 219 -3.04 19.00 15.23
C PRO A 219 -3.37 18.84 13.74
N PHE A 220 -3.35 19.95 13.00
CA PHE A 220 -3.40 19.95 11.54
C PHE A 220 -2.00 20.24 10.97
N TYR A 221 -1.56 19.43 10.01
CA TYR A 221 -0.32 19.64 9.27
C TYR A 221 -0.59 19.52 7.77
N LYS A 222 -0.35 20.61 7.03
CA LYS A 222 -0.70 20.70 5.60
C LYS A 222 -0.05 19.64 4.72
N ASN A 223 1.14 19.13 5.07
CA ASN A 223 1.83 18.11 4.30
C ASN A 223 1.54 16.66 4.79
N SER A 224 0.64 16.48 5.76
CA SER A 224 0.16 15.14 6.15
C SER A 224 -0.72 14.54 5.04
N THR A 225 -1.00 13.23 5.08
CA THR A 225 -1.95 12.60 4.13
C THR A 225 -3.32 13.27 4.18
N PHE A 226 -3.85 13.54 5.37
CA PHE A 226 -5.09 14.30 5.54
C PHE A 226 -4.99 15.69 4.88
N GLY A 227 -3.94 16.44 5.22
CA GLY A 227 -3.78 17.82 4.75
C GLY A 227 -3.49 17.97 3.26
N SER A 228 -2.70 17.06 2.68
CA SER A 228 -2.19 17.18 1.31
C SER A 228 -2.97 16.34 0.29
N VAL A 229 -3.71 15.33 0.72
CA VAL A 229 -4.47 14.42 -0.15
C VAL A 229 -5.95 14.52 0.17
N GLU A 230 -6.37 14.14 1.37
CA GLU A 230 -7.80 13.93 1.68
C GLU A 230 -8.59 15.23 1.58
N VAL A 231 -8.17 16.29 2.28
CA VAL A 231 -8.86 17.59 2.28
C VAL A 231 -9.01 18.16 0.87
N PHE A 232 -8.00 17.98 0.01
CA PHE A 232 -8.01 18.46 -1.37
C PHE A 232 -8.76 17.55 -2.34
N SER A 233 -9.11 16.34 -1.93
CA SER A 233 -9.87 15.37 -2.72
C SER A 233 -11.37 15.35 -2.39
N LEU A 234 -11.79 16.05 -1.33
CA LEU A 234 -13.21 16.26 -1.02
C LEU A 234 -13.89 17.04 -2.16
N ASP A 235 -15.00 16.49 -2.66
CA ASP A 235 -15.87 17.11 -3.66
C ASP A 235 -16.86 18.08 -2.99
N PRO A 236 -16.75 19.40 -3.20
CA PRO A 236 -17.61 20.39 -2.55
C PRO A 236 -19.07 20.33 -3.02
N ASN A 237 -19.37 19.65 -4.14
CA ASN A 237 -20.75 19.42 -4.56
C ASN A 237 -21.43 18.32 -3.74
N LYS A 238 -20.66 17.42 -3.13
CA LYS A 238 -21.15 16.32 -2.30
C LYS A 238 -20.97 16.60 -0.81
N VAL A 239 -19.90 17.29 -0.43
CA VAL A 239 -19.53 17.60 0.95
C VAL A 239 -19.81 19.06 1.23
N HIS A 240 -20.77 19.35 2.11
CA HIS A 240 -21.14 20.73 2.44
C HIS A 240 -20.52 21.20 3.76
N LYS A 241 -20.04 20.27 4.60
CA LYS A 241 -19.47 20.60 5.92
C LYS A 241 -18.35 19.63 6.31
N LEU A 242 -17.23 20.19 6.78
CA LEU A 242 -16.18 19.48 7.50
C LEU A 242 -16.25 19.84 8.99
N GLN A 243 -16.40 18.84 9.84
CA GLN A 243 -16.43 19.00 11.29
C GLN A 243 -15.19 18.38 11.93
N ALA A 244 -14.31 19.22 12.48
CA ALA A 244 -13.12 18.81 13.21
C ALA A 244 -13.44 18.51 14.69
N TRP A 245 -12.93 17.40 15.19
CA TRP A 245 -12.93 17.02 16.59
C TRP A 245 -11.49 17.05 17.09
N VAL A 246 -11.14 18.09 17.86
CA VAL A 246 -9.78 18.25 18.40
C VAL A 246 -9.74 17.57 19.76
N MET A 247 -9.19 16.35 19.78
CA MET A 247 -9.17 15.49 20.94
C MET A 247 -7.84 15.63 21.68
N HIS A 248 -7.91 15.86 22.99
CA HIS A 248 -6.73 15.96 23.86
C HIS A 248 -6.56 14.69 24.68
N ASP A 249 -5.33 14.27 24.92
CA ASP A 249 -5.03 13.22 25.88
C ASP A 249 -5.49 13.63 27.29
N ILE A 250 -5.84 12.65 28.12
CA ILE A 250 -6.36 12.91 29.47
C ILE A 250 -5.28 13.53 30.37
N GLU A 251 -4.04 13.05 30.23
CA GLU A 251 -2.89 13.46 31.04
C GLU A 251 -1.96 14.45 30.30
N GLY A 252 -2.38 14.95 29.12
CA GLY A 252 -1.54 15.76 28.25
C GLY A 252 -1.45 17.24 28.67
N ALA A 253 -0.23 17.78 28.76
CA ALA A 253 0.01 19.20 29.05
C ALA A 253 -0.23 20.16 27.86
N SER A 254 -0.28 19.62 26.63
CA SER A 254 -0.50 20.39 25.40
C SER A 254 -1.99 20.57 25.13
N SER A 255 -2.41 21.82 24.89
CA SER A 255 -3.82 22.20 24.66
C SER A 255 -4.00 23.00 23.36
N ASN A 256 -3.58 22.48 22.21
CA ASN A 256 -3.94 23.11 20.95
C ASN A 256 -5.43 22.87 20.68
N ALA A 257 -6.22 23.91 20.90
CA ALA A 257 -7.66 23.89 20.74
C ALA A 257 -8.10 24.28 19.32
N CYS A 258 -9.42 24.32 19.11
CA CYS A 258 -10.05 24.82 17.89
C CYS A 258 -9.65 26.26 17.49
N SER A 259 -9.20 27.07 18.46
CA SER A 259 -8.72 28.44 18.23
C SER A 259 -7.26 28.52 17.78
N SER A 260 -6.53 27.40 17.73
CA SER A 260 -5.10 27.38 17.37
C SER A 260 -4.85 27.72 15.90
N SER A 261 -3.64 28.19 15.60
CA SER A 261 -3.24 28.65 14.27
C SER A 261 -3.40 27.57 13.19
N SER A 262 -3.00 26.32 13.49
CA SER A 262 -3.12 25.21 12.53
C SER A 262 -4.58 24.86 12.21
N LEU A 263 -5.50 24.98 13.17
CA LEU A 263 -6.93 24.81 12.91
C LEU A 263 -7.53 25.97 12.12
N ASN A 264 -7.01 27.19 12.31
CA ASN A 264 -7.38 28.32 11.46
C ASN A 264 -6.87 28.14 10.01
N GLU A 265 -5.70 27.54 9.81
CA GLU A 265 -5.22 27.17 8.47
C GLU A 265 -6.17 26.17 7.80
N LEU A 266 -6.55 25.10 8.50
CA LEU A 266 -7.53 24.13 8.01
C LEU A 266 -8.88 24.80 7.68
N LYS A 267 -9.37 25.67 8.55
CA LYS A 267 -10.58 26.47 8.33
C LYS A 267 -10.51 27.26 7.02
N MET A 268 -9.41 27.96 6.78
CA MET A 268 -9.21 28.73 5.54
C MET A 268 -9.19 27.84 4.30
N ILE A 269 -8.53 26.68 4.35
CA ILE A 269 -8.50 25.72 3.23
C ILE A 269 -9.91 25.21 2.92
N VAL A 270 -10.67 24.80 3.94
CA VAL A 270 -12.03 24.28 3.79
C VAL A 270 -12.99 25.34 3.24
N GLN A 271 -12.94 26.56 3.78
CA GLN A 271 -13.79 27.67 3.34
C GLN A 271 -13.50 28.11 1.90
N LYS A 272 -12.22 28.14 1.49
CA LYS A 272 -11.82 28.42 0.09
C LYS A 272 -12.35 27.38 -0.90
N ARG A 273 -12.69 26.18 -0.43
CA ARG A 273 -13.29 25.11 -1.22
C ARG A 273 -14.81 25.09 -1.13
N ASN A 274 -15.46 26.17 -0.68
CA ASN A 274 -16.92 26.30 -0.56
C ASN A 274 -17.58 25.30 0.40
N MET A 275 -16.86 24.86 1.43
CA MET A 275 -17.39 23.99 2.48
C MET A 275 -17.47 24.74 3.81
N ILE A 276 -18.47 24.40 4.63
CA ILE A 276 -18.60 24.92 5.99
C ILE A 276 -17.57 24.24 6.89
N PHE A 277 -16.82 25.01 7.67
CA PHE A 277 -15.94 24.47 8.70
C PHE A 277 -16.56 24.63 10.09
N ALA A 278 -16.59 23.55 10.87
CA ALA A 278 -16.92 23.57 12.28
C ALA A 278 -15.83 22.83 13.08
N CYS A 279 -15.58 23.26 14.31
CA CYS A 279 -14.60 22.64 15.18
C CYS A 279 -15.18 22.46 16.59
N VAL A 280 -14.91 21.31 17.20
CA VAL A 280 -15.32 20.99 18.56
C VAL A 280 -14.11 20.43 19.31
N ASP A 281 -13.73 21.10 20.40
CA ASP A 281 -12.75 20.56 21.32
C ASP A 281 -13.38 19.43 22.13
N ASN A 282 -12.66 18.32 22.28
CA ASN A 282 -13.02 17.21 23.16
C ASN A 282 -14.44 16.69 22.94
N TYR A 283 -14.76 16.37 21.67
CA TYR A 283 -16.07 15.86 21.27
C TYR A 283 -16.57 14.79 22.24
N ARG A 284 -17.70 15.07 22.91
CA ARG A 284 -18.13 14.37 24.14
C ARG A 284 -18.20 12.85 23.99
N PRO A 285 -18.78 12.27 22.91
CA PRO A 285 -18.76 10.82 22.71
C PRO A 285 -17.35 10.21 22.65
N ALA A 286 -16.41 10.84 21.93
CA ALA A 286 -15.03 10.36 21.86
C ALA A 286 -14.27 10.59 23.18
N ARG A 287 -14.56 11.69 23.88
CA ARG A 287 -14.01 11.96 25.23
C ARG A 287 -14.42 10.88 26.22
N PHE A 288 -15.68 10.41 26.15
CA PHE A 288 -16.15 9.31 27.00
C PHE A 288 -15.33 8.04 26.82
N LEU A 289 -14.95 7.71 25.58
CA LEU A 289 -14.07 6.56 25.29
C LEU A 289 -12.67 6.71 25.91
N GLN A 290 -12.09 7.91 25.87
CA GLN A 290 -10.80 8.16 26.55
C GLN A 290 -10.92 8.00 28.06
N CYS A 291 -12.07 8.36 28.63
CA CYS A 291 -12.36 8.23 30.06
C CYS A 291 -12.54 6.79 30.53
N VAL A 292 -12.93 5.85 29.65
CA VAL A 292 -12.98 4.41 30.00
C VAL A 292 -11.60 3.91 30.48
N LYS A 293 -10.52 4.43 29.91
CA LYS A 293 -9.15 4.07 30.32
C LYS A 293 -8.66 4.86 31.53
N ASN A 294 -9.31 5.97 31.88
CA ASN A 294 -8.87 6.90 32.93
C ASN A 294 -10.06 7.34 33.82
N PRO A 295 -10.79 6.39 34.43
CA PRO A 295 -12.06 6.70 35.09
C PRO A 295 -11.90 7.66 36.29
N GLU A 296 -10.78 7.56 37.00
CA GLU A 296 -10.51 8.35 38.21
C GLU A 296 -9.99 9.77 37.92
N HIS A 297 -9.61 10.04 36.66
CA HIS A 297 -9.05 11.33 36.30
C HIS A 297 -10.10 12.44 36.46
N PRO A 298 -9.76 13.63 37.02
CA PRO A 298 -10.74 14.68 37.29
C PRO A 298 -11.59 15.11 36.07
N SER A 299 -11.00 15.12 34.87
CA SER A 299 -11.72 15.47 33.62
C SER A 299 -12.72 14.40 33.15
N CYS A 300 -12.74 13.23 33.79
CA CYS A 300 -13.60 12.09 33.47
C CYS A 300 -14.66 11.81 34.53
N ARG A 301 -14.64 12.55 35.64
CA ARG A 301 -15.65 12.41 36.69
C ARG A 301 -17.01 12.81 36.14
N LEU A 302 -17.96 11.89 36.19
CA LEU A 302 -19.35 12.20 35.94
C LEU A 302 -19.83 13.02 37.13
N ASN A 303 -20.25 14.27 36.90
CA ASN A 303 -20.97 15.01 37.92
C ASN A 303 -22.26 14.23 38.21
N THR A 304 -22.31 13.61 39.40
CA THR A 304 -23.51 13.00 39.99
C THR A 304 -24.48 14.06 40.45
#